data_AF-A0AA43DEF5-F1
#
_entry.id   AF-A0AA43DEF5-F1
#
_cell.length_a   1.000
_cell.length_b   1.000
_cell.length_c   1.000
_cell.angle_alpha   90.00
_cell.angle_beta   90.00
_cell.angle_gamma   90.00
#
_symmetry.space_group_name_H-M   'P 1'
#
loop_
_entity.id
_entity.type
_entity.pdbx_description
1 polymer ?
#
loop_
_entity_poly.entity_id
_entity_poly.type
_entity_poly.pdbx_seq_one_letter_code
_entity_poly.pdbx_strand_id
1 'polypeptide(L)'
;MITASTHDVTAYRVTFFFGPESVEGKADVLACVFNVKKRSWKAGIQVAVEVSSSQLSALECVVQLAHQLEKRLGVVEPEERADYQERSRDVFVQAVCRWKLDLQLLPGLSQNNQRILAEDLIAELDQAVSKHPEHLISSILDELGLAP
;
A
#
# COMPACT_ATOMS: atom_id res chain seq x y z
N MET A 1 18.81 -16.43 -24.36
CA MET A 1 18.46 -15.44 -23.32
C MET A 1 16.98 -15.15 -23.45
N ILE A 2 16.16 -15.58 -22.49
CA ILE A 2 14.73 -15.23 -22.48
C ILE A 2 14.66 -13.84 -21.86
N THR A 3 14.38 -12.82 -22.67
CA THR A 3 14.03 -11.49 -22.18
C THR A 3 12.71 -11.62 -21.43
N ALA A 4 12.75 -11.60 -20.11
CA ALA A 4 11.54 -11.48 -19.29
C ALA A 4 10.78 -10.24 -19.77
N SER A 5 9.56 -10.43 -20.24
CA SER A 5 8.69 -9.33 -20.64
C SER A 5 8.37 -8.57 -19.36
N THR A 6 8.80 -7.31 -19.27
CA THR A 6 8.29 -6.42 -18.22
C THR A 6 6.78 -6.33 -18.40
N HIS A 7 6.01 -6.87 -17.46
CA HIS A 7 4.56 -6.79 -17.54
C HIS A 7 4.12 -5.36 -17.23
N ASP A 8 3.26 -4.82 -18.09
CA ASP A 8 2.68 -3.51 -17.89
C ASP A 8 1.68 -3.56 -16.74
N VAL A 9 1.99 -2.88 -15.64
CA VAL A 9 1.13 -2.75 -14.45
C VAL A 9 -0.23 -2.16 -14.83
N THR A 10 -0.30 -1.30 -15.87
CA THR A 10 -1.55 -0.70 -16.34
C THR A 10 -2.51 -1.71 -16.98
N ALA A 11 -2.04 -2.92 -17.30
CA ALA A 11 -2.90 -4.01 -17.77
C ALA A 11 -3.80 -4.60 -16.65
N TYR A 12 -3.50 -4.29 -15.39
CA TYR A 12 -4.25 -4.73 -14.22
C TYR A 12 -5.16 -3.61 -13.72
N ARG A 13 -6.41 -3.96 -13.43
CA ARG A 13 -7.32 -3.16 -12.62
C ARG A 13 -7.22 -3.64 -11.19
N VAL A 14 -6.82 -2.74 -10.29
CA VAL A 14 -6.68 -3.01 -8.86
C VAL A 14 -7.71 -2.18 -8.13
N THR A 15 -8.51 -2.82 -7.29
CA THR A 15 -9.44 -2.15 -6.38
C THR A 15 -9.24 -2.68 -4.97
N PHE A 16 -9.15 -1.79 -4.00
CA PHE A 16 -9.11 -2.16 -2.60
C PHE A 16 -10.37 -2.96 -2.22
N PHE A 17 -10.21 -3.99 -1.40
CA PHE A 17 -11.31 -4.87 -0.97
C PHE A 17 -11.53 -4.78 0.54
N PHE A 18 -10.51 -5.04 1.36
CA PHE A 18 -10.59 -4.86 2.82
C PHE A 18 -9.21 -4.69 3.48
N GLY A 19 -9.20 -4.16 4.71
CA GLY A 19 -8.01 -4.00 5.55
C GLY A 19 -7.76 -2.55 6.03
N PRO A 20 -6.68 -2.31 6.78
CA PRO A 20 -5.72 -3.29 7.27
C PRO A 20 -6.29 -4.15 8.40
N GLU A 21 -6.01 -5.45 8.39
CA GLU A 21 -6.40 -6.38 9.46
C GLU A 21 -5.18 -7.14 9.97
N SER A 22 -5.17 -7.50 11.26
CA SER A 22 -4.12 -8.35 11.82
C SER A 22 -4.17 -9.76 11.23
N VAL A 23 -3.01 -10.32 10.91
CA VAL A 23 -2.91 -11.70 10.41
C VAL A 23 -2.95 -12.69 11.57
N GLU A 24 -3.85 -13.68 11.49
CA GLU A 24 -3.96 -14.72 12.52
C GLU A 24 -2.61 -15.43 12.74
N GLY A 25 -2.17 -15.52 14.00
CA GLY A 25 -0.89 -16.10 14.37
C GLY A 25 0.34 -15.22 14.15
N LYS A 26 0.19 -14.00 13.60
CA LYS A 26 1.27 -13.02 13.40
C LYS A 26 0.85 -11.64 13.95
N ALA A 27 1.06 -11.42 15.24
CA ALA A 27 0.60 -10.21 15.94
C ALA A 27 1.22 -8.90 15.42
N ASP A 28 2.36 -8.97 14.74
CA ASP A 28 3.09 -7.83 14.19
C ASP A 28 2.84 -7.62 12.69
N VAL A 29 1.98 -8.42 12.05
CA VAL A 29 1.72 -8.35 10.61
C VAL A 29 0.30 -7.88 10.34
N LEU A 30 0.18 -6.88 9.47
CA LEU A 30 -1.08 -6.39 8.93
C LEU A 30 -1.23 -6.84 7.49
N ALA A 31 -2.47 -7.06 7.06
CA ALA A 31 -2.79 -7.39 5.69
C ALA A 31 -3.89 -6.50 5.11
N CYS A 32 -3.69 -6.10 3.86
CA CYS A 32 -4.74 -5.53 3.01
C CYS A 32 -5.05 -6.51 1.87
N VAL A 33 -6.31 -6.59 1.46
CA VAL A 33 -6.74 -7.41 0.32
C VAL A 33 -7.21 -6.54 -0.81
N PHE A 34 -6.77 -6.89 -2.02
CA PHE A 34 -7.13 -6.21 -3.25
C PHE A 34 -7.77 -7.18 -4.22
N ASN A 35 -8.81 -6.71 -4.91
CA ASN A 35 -9.29 -7.38 -6.11
C ASN A 35 -8.40 -6.94 -7.28
N VAL A 36 -7.83 -7.91 -7.98
CA VAL A 36 -6.97 -7.70 -9.13
C VAL A 36 -7.57 -8.37 -10.35
N LYS A 37 -7.73 -7.63 -11.44
CA LYS A 37 -8.24 -8.16 -12.71
C LYS A 37 -7.42 -7.68 -13.88
N LYS A 38 -6.82 -8.62 -14.60
CA LYS A 38 -6.21 -8.36 -15.91
C LYS A 38 -7.28 -8.41 -17.01
N ARG A 39 -7.12 -7.59 -18.06
CA ARG A 39 -8.08 -7.56 -19.19
C ARG A 39 -8.26 -8.93 -19.87
N SER A 40 -7.21 -9.75 -19.89
CA SER A 40 -7.20 -11.08 -20.51
C SER A 40 -7.79 -12.18 -19.62
N TRP A 41 -8.16 -11.88 -18.37
CA TRP A 41 -8.65 -12.89 -17.43
C TRP A 41 -10.17 -13.02 -17.47
N LYS A 42 -10.64 -14.26 -17.35
CA LYS A 42 -12.08 -14.57 -17.25
C LYS A 42 -12.69 -14.02 -15.95
N ALA A 43 -11.92 -14.03 -14.86
CA ALA A 43 -12.34 -13.57 -13.54
C ALA A 43 -11.19 -12.81 -12.85
N GLY A 44 -11.55 -11.89 -11.95
CA GLY A 44 -10.58 -11.29 -11.04
C GLY A 44 -10.11 -12.29 -9.98
N ILE A 45 -9.03 -11.94 -9.29
CA ILE A 45 -8.49 -12.68 -8.16
C ILE A 45 -8.44 -11.76 -6.95
N GLN A 46 -8.30 -12.36 -5.77
CA GLN A 46 -7.97 -11.64 -4.54
C GLN A 46 -6.50 -11.85 -4.22
N VAL A 47 -5.81 -10.74 -3.94
CA VAL A 47 -4.42 -10.75 -3.49
C VAL A 47 -4.38 -10.17 -2.08
N ALA A 48 -3.97 -10.98 -1.11
CA ALA A 48 -3.67 -10.52 0.23
C ALA A 48 -2.21 -10.04 0.29
N VAL A 49 -1.98 -8.86 0.85
CA VAL A 49 -0.67 -8.23 0.92
C VAL A 49 -0.33 -8.00 2.37
N GLU A 50 0.63 -8.75 2.88
CA GLU A 50 1.12 -8.66 4.25
C GLU A 50 2.27 -7.66 4.35
N VAL A 51 2.30 -6.88 5.43
CA VAL A 51 3.38 -5.96 5.80
C VAL A 51 3.59 -6.03 7.31
N SER A 52 4.84 -6.06 7.76
CA SER A 52 5.17 -6.05 9.19
C SER A 52 5.10 -4.63 9.78
N SER A 53 4.77 -4.56 11.06
CA SER A 53 4.75 -3.31 11.84
C SER A 53 6.13 -2.65 11.90
N SER A 54 7.20 -3.45 11.89
CA SER A 54 8.58 -2.95 11.82
C SER A 54 8.86 -2.24 10.49
N GLN A 55 8.42 -2.82 9.37
CA GLN A 55 8.57 -2.18 8.06
C GLN A 55 7.73 -0.91 7.96
N LEU A 56 6.47 -0.95 8.44
CA LEU A 56 5.61 0.25 8.50
C LEU A 56 6.27 1.39 9.28
N SER A 57 6.82 1.09 10.46
CA SER A 57 7.51 2.11 11.28
C SER A 57 8.72 2.71 10.57
N ALA A 58 9.48 1.89 9.83
CA ALA A 58 10.63 2.36 9.05
C ALA A 58 10.18 3.27 7.90
N LEU A 59 9.16 2.86 7.14
CA LEU A 59 8.62 3.64 6.03
C LEU A 59 7.97 4.94 6.50
N GLU A 60 7.30 4.92 7.66
CA GLU A 60 6.69 6.10 8.28
C GLU A 60 7.75 7.17 8.59
N CYS A 61 8.91 6.74 9.10
CA CYS A 61 10.06 7.62 9.32
C CYS A 61 10.60 8.20 8.00
N VAL A 62 10.73 7.38 6.95
CA VAL A 62 11.23 7.80 5.63
C VAL A 62 10.35 8.90 5.03
N VAL A 63 9.03 8.74 5.12
CA VAL A 63 8.09 9.71 4.54
C VAL A 63 7.73 10.87 5.48
N GLN A 64 8.20 10.82 6.73
CA GLN A 64 7.90 11.81 7.77
C GLN A 64 6.39 12.03 7.94
N LEU A 65 5.62 10.94 7.99
CA LEU A 65 4.15 10.98 7.91
C LEU A 65 3.53 11.96 8.92
N ALA A 66 3.92 11.85 10.20
CA ALA A 66 3.40 12.72 11.26
C ALA A 66 3.62 14.21 10.94
N HIS A 67 4.82 14.58 10.47
CA HIS A 67 5.13 15.96 10.10
C HIS A 67 4.29 16.45 8.91
N GLN A 68 4.09 15.61 7.90
CA GLN A 68 3.27 15.95 6.73
C GLN A 68 1.79 16.13 7.11
N LEU A 69 1.26 15.27 7.97
CA LEU A 69 -0.11 15.37 8.47
C LEU A 69 -0.30 16.62 9.32
N GLU A 70 0.59 16.91 10.27
CA GLU A 70 0.53 18.14 11.08
C GLU A 70 0.48 19.41 10.22
N LYS A 71 1.31 19.47 9.17
CA LYS A 71 1.34 20.59 8.24
C LYS A 71 0.01 20.79 7.51
N ARG A 72 -0.70 19.71 7.17
CA ARG A 72 -1.99 19.76 6.46
C ARG A 72 -3.17 19.97 7.40
N LEU A 73 -3.14 19.36 8.58
CA LEU A 73 -4.19 19.48 9.59
C LEU A 73 -4.14 20.80 10.36
N GLY A 74 -3.05 21.59 10.23
CA GLY A 74 -2.97 22.92 10.83
C GLY A 74 -4.09 23.88 10.42
N VAL A 75 -4.72 23.66 9.25
CA VAL A 75 -5.86 24.45 8.74
C VAL A 75 -7.23 23.80 9.02
N VAL A 76 -7.24 22.60 9.58
CA VAL A 76 -8.45 21.83 9.91
C VAL A 76 -8.85 22.11 11.36
N GLU A 77 -10.16 22.14 11.61
CA GLU A 77 -10.72 22.38 12.95
C GLU A 77 -10.26 21.29 13.93
N PRO A 78 -9.92 21.63 15.19
CA PRO A 78 -9.37 20.67 16.15
C PRO A 78 -10.25 19.43 16.38
N GLU A 79 -11.57 19.60 16.26
CA GLU A 79 -12.58 18.56 16.46
C GLU A 79 -12.49 17.46 15.38
N GLU A 80 -12.11 17.82 14.15
CA GLU A 80 -11.98 16.89 13.03
C GLU A 80 -10.62 16.20 13.01
N ARG A 81 -9.60 16.74 13.70
CA ARG A 81 -8.22 16.21 13.67
C ARG A 81 -8.11 14.80 14.24
N ALA A 82 -8.94 14.44 15.22
CA ALA A 82 -8.93 13.11 15.81
C ALA A 82 -9.31 12.05 14.77
N ASP A 83 -10.35 12.32 13.98
CA ASP A 83 -10.80 11.42 12.91
C ASP A 83 -9.73 11.23 11.84
N TYR A 84 -9.01 12.30 11.49
CA TYR A 84 -7.88 12.21 10.56
C TYR A 84 -6.73 11.37 11.12
N GLN A 85 -6.41 11.51 12.40
CA GLN A 85 -5.36 10.73 13.03
C GLN A 85 -5.71 9.24 13.04
N GLU A 86 -6.94 8.88 13.41
CA GLU A 86 -7.43 7.50 13.40
C GLU A 86 -7.33 6.88 11.99
N ARG A 87 -7.84 7.60 10.98
CA ARG A 87 -7.84 7.12 9.58
C ARG A 87 -6.46 7.11 8.94
N SER A 88 -5.56 8.02 9.36
CA SER A 88 -4.25 8.18 8.71
C SER A 88 -3.40 6.91 8.76
N ARG A 89 -3.49 6.17 9.87
CA ARG A 89 -2.78 4.90 10.03
C ARG A 89 -3.28 3.86 9.03
N ASP A 90 -4.59 3.70 8.91
CA ASP A 90 -5.17 2.71 8.00
C ASP A 90 -4.86 3.05 6.55
N VAL A 91 -5.03 4.32 6.17
CA VAL A 91 -4.69 4.81 4.83
C VAL A 91 -3.20 4.61 4.53
N PHE A 92 -2.31 4.87 5.49
CA PHE A 92 -0.88 4.62 5.33
C PHE A 92 -0.60 3.14 5.04
N VAL A 93 -1.16 2.22 5.83
CA VAL A 93 -0.96 0.78 5.60
C VAL A 93 -1.53 0.35 4.24
N GLN A 94 -2.72 0.82 3.88
CA GLN A 94 -3.34 0.54 2.58
C GLN A 94 -2.47 1.02 1.41
N ALA A 95 -1.89 2.22 1.51
CA ALA A 95 -1.01 2.79 0.49
C ALA A 95 0.30 1.98 0.37
N VAL A 96 0.91 1.59 1.49
CA VAL A 96 2.12 0.73 1.50
C VAL A 96 1.82 -0.64 0.89
N CYS A 97 0.72 -1.28 1.28
CA CYS A 97 0.28 -2.55 0.69
C CYS A 97 0.01 -2.41 -0.81
N ARG A 98 -0.54 -1.27 -1.27
CA ARG A 98 -0.77 -1.02 -2.69
C ARG A 98 0.55 -0.93 -3.47
N TRP A 99 1.55 -0.23 -2.94
CA TRP A 99 2.88 -0.15 -3.56
C TRP A 99 3.55 -1.52 -3.64
N LYS A 100 3.46 -2.31 -2.56
CA LYS A 100 3.98 -3.69 -2.53
C LYS A 100 3.30 -4.58 -3.57
N LEU A 101 1.98 -4.43 -3.77
CA LEU A 101 1.25 -5.11 -4.83
C LEU A 101 1.75 -4.69 -6.21
N ASP A 102 1.92 -3.38 -6.47
CA ASP A 102 2.38 -2.88 -7.75
C ASP A 102 3.76 -3.43 -8.12
N LEU A 103 4.66 -3.62 -7.14
CA LEU A 103 5.95 -4.30 -7.32
C LEU A 103 5.77 -5.76 -7.78
N GLN A 104 4.80 -6.48 -7.22
CA GLN A 104 4.48 -7.86 -7.61
C GLN A 104 3.76 -7.94 -8.97
N LEU A 105 3.11 -6.87 -9.43
CA LEU A 105 2.47 -6.83 -10.75
C LEU A 105 3.48 -6.77 -11.91
N LEU A 106 4.68 -6.22 -11.68
CA LEU A 106 5.77 -6.09 -12.66
C LEU A 106 6.30 -7.43 -13.22
N PRO A 107 6.62 -8.44 -12.38
CA PRO A 107 6.95 -9.78 -12.86
C PRO A 107 5.70 -10.57 -13.32
N GLY A 108 4.51 -10.07 -13.01
CA GLY A 108 3.23 -10.64 -13.39
C GLY A 108 2.63 -11.56 -12.33
N LEU A 109 1.30 -11.72 -12.40
CA LEU A 109 0.54 -12.60 -11.52
C LEU A 109 -0.07 -13.76 -12.28
N SER A 110 -0.21 -14.90 -11.59
CA SER A 110 -1.06 -16.00 -12.02
C SER A 110 -2.54 -15.72 -11.66
N GLN A 111 -3.48 -16.27 -12.45
CA GLN A 111 -4.92 -16.06 -12.25
C GLN A 111 -5.48 -16.97 -11.14
N ASN A 112 -4.98 -16.82 -9.92
CA ASN A 112 -5.44 -17.51 -8.72
C ASN A 112 -5.27 -16.59 -7.51
N ASN A 113 -6.11 -16.77 -6.50
CA ASN A 113 -5.96 -16.06 -5.24
C ASN A 113 -4.60 -16.39 -4.64
N GLN A 114 -3.93 -15.36 -4.14
CA GLN A 114 -2.58 -15.49 -3.63
C GLN A 114 -2.30 -14.48 -2.53
N ARG A 115 -1.15 -14.66 -1.91
CA ARG A 115 -0.70 -13.86 -0.79
C ARG A 115 0.74 -13.43 -1.05
N ILE A 116 1.01 -12.15 -0.88
CA ILE A 116 2.36 -11.59 -0.81
C ILE A 116 2.71 -11.53 0.68
N LEU A 117 3.74 -12.27 1.10
CA LEU A 117 4.07 -12.40 2.51
C LEU A 117 4.80 -11.15 3.03
N ALA A 118 4.81 -10.96 4.34
CA ALA A 118 5.46 -9.81 4.97
C ALA A 118 6.96 -9.75 4.63
N GLU A 119 7.60 -10.92 4.59
CA GLU A 119 9.01 -11.14 4.25
C GLU A 119 9.36 -10.91 2.77
N ASP A 120 8.37 -10.94 1.87
CA ASP A 120 8.59 -10.75 0.44
C ASP A 120 8.75 -9.26 0.10
N LEU A 121 9.57 -8.95 -0.90
CA LEU A 121 9.71 -7.61 -1.50
C LEU A 121 10.08 -6.48 -0.51
N ILE A 122 10.66 -6.80 0.66
CA ILE A 122 11.03 -5.79 1.67
C ILE A 122 11.99 -4.77 1.07
N ALA A 123 13.09 -5.23 0.47
CA ALA A 123 14.12 -4.36 -0.07
C ALA A 123 13.62 -3.52 -1.26
N GLU A 124 12.80 -4.13 -2.11
CA GLU A 124 12.19 -3.48 -3.27
C GLU A 124 11.21 -2.38 -2.85
N LEU A 125 10.41 -2.64 -1.82
CA LEU A 125 9.47 -1.67 -1.26
C LEU A 125 10.21 -0.51 -0.59
N ASP A 126 11.20 -0.81 0.25
CA ASP A 126 12.00 0.20 0.94
C ASP A 126 12.75 1.08 -0.07
N GLN A 127 13.30 0.48 -1.13
CA GLN A 127 13.96 1.21 -2.21
C GLN A 127 12.98 2.06 -3.00
N ALA A 128 11.80 1.54 -3.35
CA ALA A 128 10.79 2.27 -4.10
C ALA A 128 10.31 3.49 -3.31
N VAL A 129 9.96 3.32 -2.04
CA VAL A 129 9.50 4.41 -1.17
C VAL A 129 10.62 5.41 -0.92
N SER A 130 11.86 4.97 -0.69
CA SER A 130 12.99 5.89 -0.49
C SER A 130 13.31 6.72 -1.74
N LYS A 131 13.03 6.19 -2.93
CA LYS A 131 13.27 6.89 -4.20
C LYS A 131 12.19 7.93 -4.49
N HIS A 132 10.95 7.66 -4.06
CA HIS A 132 9.77 8.48 -4.36
C HIS A 132 8.87 8.68 -3.13
N PRO A 133 9.39 9.18 -1.98
CA PRO A 133 8.61 9.32 -0.76
C PRO A 133 7.42 10.28 -0.94
N GLU A 134 7.56 11.28 -1.82
CA GLU A 134 6.53 12.24 -2.16
C GLU A 134 5.29 11.60 -2.79
N HIS A 135 5.45 10.54 -3.58
CA HIS A 135 4.32 9.85 -4.21
C HIS A 135 3.50 9.08 -3.18
N LEU A 136 4.16 8.44 -2.21
CA LEU A 136 3.45 7.74 -1.13
C LEU A 136 2.67 8.74 -0.28
N ILE A 137 3.29 9.85 0.13
CA ILE A 137 2.60 10.92 0.86
C ILE A 137 1.45 11.52 0.07
N SER A 138 1.62 11.81 -1.22
CA SER A 138 0.53 12.34 -2.05
C SER A 138 -0.66 11.40 -2.03
N SER A 139 -0.45 10.10 -2.24
CA SER A 139 -1.55 9.13 -2.23
C SER A 139 -2.30 9.05 -0.90
N ILE A 140 -1.59 9.22 0.23
CA ILE A 140 -2.18 9.22 1.57
C ILE A 140 -3.02 10.49 1.77
N LEU A 141 -2.48 11.66 1.40
CA LEU A 141 -3.19 12.92 1.53
C LEU A 141 -4.42 12.96 0.62
N ASP A 142 -4.33 12.44 -0.59
CA ASP A 142 -5.44 12.34 -1.53
C ASP A 142 -6.57 11.48 -0.97
N GLU A 143 -6.26 10.30 -0.43
CA GLU A 143 -7.24 9.40 0.17
C GLU A 143 -7.88 9.98 1.45
N LEU A 144 -7.12 10.77 2.21
CA LEU A 144 -7.65 11.52 3.35
C LEU A 144 -8.49 12.74 2.92
N GLY A 145 -8.48 13.15 1.65
CA GLY A 145 -9.14 14.39 1.20
C GLY A 145 -8.40 15.65 1.65
N LEU A 146 -7.10 15.55 1.90
CA LEU A 146 -6.18 16.63 2.29
C LEU A 146 -5.24 17.03 1.14
N ALA A 147 -5.54 16.58 -0.08
CA ALA A 147 -4.89 17.05 -1.30
C ALA A 147 -5.01 18.57 -1.42
N PRO A 148 -3.99 19.26 -1.98
CA PRO A 148 -4.04 20.69 -2.24
C PRO A 148 -5.15 21.09 -3.23
#